data_AF-A0A7S1Q2J1-F1
#
_entry.id   AF-A0A7S1Q2J1-F1
#
_cell.length_a   1.000
_cell.length_b   1.000
_cell.length_c   1.000
_cell.angle_alpha   90.00
_cell.angle_beta   90.00
_cell.angle_gamma   90.00
#
_symmetry.space_group_name_H-M   'P 1'
#
loop_
_entity.id
_entity.type
_entity.pdbx_description
1 polymer ?
#
loop_
_entity_poly.entity_id
_entity_poly.type
_entity_poly.pdbx_seq_one_letter_code
_entity_poly.pdbx_strand_id
1 'polypeptide(L)'
;GLKDEHNNCISLRENDMSIDDAYVRARLPRGVDGIRRHLVTTDAIPLKVPMFCGARSVRTRSMLSVMQDNHEVVVALGSPLNHLNVRAMVQADIAIAAEPCLRRGAAVDGEDVINRAADELFFRPDPDTADQLAALTQLLSTACTLSLTPTTQTLPMTVSLIRQARLLLKQLAQCTDFIVQCGCGVALLHVLTLLLTGGPLLMSPAQTLLIINVVAPIVGFGVAYTPMDVDVMTLMPTKHDAVLRVDMVL
;
A
#
# COMPACT_ATOMS: atom_id res chain seq x y z
N GLY A 1 12.78 11.40 10.38
CA GLY A 1 13.76 12.05 9.50
C GLY A 1 13.11 12.46 8.21
N LEU A 2 12.29 13.52 8.25
CA LEU A 2 11.98 14.30 7.06
C LEU A 2 13.04 15.40 7.05
N LYS A 3 13.95 15.40 6.08
CA LYS A 3 14.92 16.49 5.94
C LYS A 3 14.26 17.60 5.13
N ASP A 4 14.26 18.81 5.69
CA ASP A 4 13.76 20.07 5.09
C ASP A 4 14.64 20.55 3.92
N GLU A 5 14.92 19.66 2.97
CA GLU A 5 15.49 20.07 1.70
C GLU A 5 14.34 20.64 0.87
N HIS A 6 14.38 21.95 0.60
CA HIS A 6 13.30 22.71 -0.05
C HIS A 6 12.99 22.23 -1.50
N ASN A 7 13.74 21.22 -1.99
CA ASN A 7 13.52 20.51 -3.24
C ASN A 7 12.58 19.28 -3.11
N ASN A 8 12.04 19.00 -1.92
CA ASN A 8 11.25 17.81 -1.61
C ASN A 8 9.74 18.07 -1.35
N CYS A 9 9.23 19.30 -1.53
CA CYS A 9 7.78 19.54 -1.54
C CYS A 9 7.33 20.09 -2.90
N ILE A 10 6.11 19.75 -3.33
CA ILE A 10 5.38 20.42 -4.40
C ILE A 10 4.10 21.04 -3.84
N SER A 11 3.82 22.32 -4.13
CA SER A 11 2.53 22.92 -3.76
C SER A 11 1.42 22.55 -4.76
N LEU A 12 0.29 22.10 -4.23
CA LEU A 12 -0.95 21.88 -4.98
C LEU A 12 -1.77 23.17 -5.16
N ARG A 13 -1.33 24.31 -4.60
CA ARG A 13 -1.98 25.61 -4.82
C ARG A 13 -1.38 26.25 -6.06
N GLU A 14 -2.24 26.81 -6.90
CA GLU A 14 -1.82 27.50 -8.13
C GLU A 14 -1.10 28.83 -7.81
N ASN A 15 -1.52 29.52 -6.74
CA ASN A 15 -1.09 30.88 -6.41
C ASN A 15 -0.37 30.98 -5.05
N ASP A 16 0.61 30.12 -4.78
CA ASP A 16 1.50 30.33 -3.62
C ASP A 16 2.58 31.37 -3.97
N MET A 17 2.52 32.50 -3.26
CA MET A 17 3.27 33.75 -3.52
C MET A 17 4.69 33.79 -2.90
N SER A 18 5.12 32.78 -2.15
CA SER A 18 6.50 32.72 -1.62
C SER A 18 7.40 32.03 -2.64
N ILE A 19 7.96 32.83 -3.53
CA ILE A 19 8.98 32.39 -4.49
C ILE A 19 10.29 32.26 -3.72
N ASP A 20 10.61 31.05 -3.27
CA ASP A 20 12.00 30.73 -2.96
C ASP A 20 12.74 30.49 -4.28
N ASP A 21 13.88 31.14 -4.47
CA ASP A 21 14.73 31.03 -5.66
C ASP A 21 15.13 29.56 -5.98
N ALA A 22 15.07 28.69 -4.97
CA ALA A 22 15.30 27.25 -5.09
C ALA A 22 14.19 26.52 -5.88
N TYR A 23 12.92 26.90 -5.72
CA TYR A 23 11.79 26.31 -6.46
C TYR A 23 11.87 26.62 -7.96
N VAL A 24 12.31 27.83 -8.28
CA VAL A 24 12.52 28.30 -9.66
C VAL A 24 13.68 27.54 -10.31
N ARG A 25 14.73 27.23 -9.54
CA ARG A 25 15.89 26.45 -10.02
C ARG A 25 15.54 24.98 -10.28
N ALA A 26 14.59 24.40 -9.53
CA ALA A 26 14.16 23.01 -9.65
C ALA A 26 13.09 22.76 -10.73
N ARG A 27 12.46 23.80 -11.31
CA ARG A 27 11.39 23.70 -12.34
C ARG A 27 10.22 22.77 -11.96
N LEU A 28 9.92 22.62 -10.67
CA LEU A 28 8.81 21.78 -10.22
C LEU A 28 7.45 22.40 -10.61
N PRO A 29 6.51 21.62 -11.19
CA PRO A 29 5.21 22.13 -11.57
C PRO A 29 4.36 22.52 -10.35
N ARG A 30 3.43 23.47 -10.54
CA ARG A 30 2.52 23.95 -9.48
C ARG A 30 1.08 23.60 -9.79
N GLY A 31 0.33 23.29 -8.74
CA GLY A 31 -1.08 22.90 -8.87
C GLY A 31 -1.26 21.54 -9.54
N VAL A 32 -2.44 20.96 -9.37
CA VAL A 32 -2.73 19.61 -9.90
C VAL A 32 -2.67 19.60 -11.43
N ASP A 33 -3.20 20.65 -12.08
CA ASP A 33 -3.18 20.74 -13.55
C ASP A 33 -1.77 20.96 -14.09
N GLY A 34 -0.92 21.70 -13.38
CA GLY A 34 0.48 21.86 -13.74
C GLY A 34 1.24 20.54 -13.65
N ILE A 35 0.99 19.75 -12.60
CA ILE A 35 1.55 18.40 -12.46
C ILE A 35 1.10 17.53 -13.63
N ARG A 36 -0.21 17.48 -13.94
CA ARG A 36 -0.74 16.69 -15.07
C ARG A 36 -0.06 17.05 -16.40
N ARG A 37 0.09 18.34 -16.69
CA ARG A 37 0.78 18.79 -17.91
C ARG A 37 2.24 18.34 -17.92
N HIS A 38 2.95 18.51 -16.80
CA HIS A 38 4.36 18.13 -16.69
C HIS A 38 4.60 16.63 -16.89
N LEU A 39 3.70 15.79 -16.37
CA LEU A 39 3.78 14.33 -16.54
C LEU A 39 3.67 13.90 -18.01
N VAL A 40 2.89 14.63 -18.81
CA VAL A 40 2.75 14.37 -20.25
C VAL A 40 3.91 14.95 -21.05
N THR A 41 4.40 16.14 -20.69
CA THR A 41 5.35 16.89 -21.51
C THR A 41 6.82 16.68 -21.16
N THR A 42 7.12 16.24 -19.94
CA THR A 42 8.49 16.31 -19.40
C THR A 42 8.93 15.00 -18.77
N ASP A 43 8.45 14.67 -17.58
CA ASP A 43 8.86 13.46 -16.87
C ASP A 43 7.90 13.09 -15.71
N ALA A 44 8.13 11.91 -15.13
CA ALA A 44 7.39 11.38 -13.98
C ALA A 44 8.03 11.75 -12.61
N ILE A 45 8.98 12.69 -12.57
CA ILE A 45 9.63 13.11 -11.31
C ILE A 45 8.60 13.64 -10.28
N PRO A 46 7.55 14.40 -10.67
CA PRO A 46 6.57 14.90 -9.69
C PRO A 46 5.89 13.81 -8.86
N LEU A 47 5.78 12.57 -9.35
CA LEU A 47 5.17 11.45 -8.62
C LEU A 47 6.09 10.88 -7.52
N LYS A 48 7.39 11.17 -7.59
CA LYS A 48 8.41 10.62 -6.67
C LYS A 48 8.77 11.56 -5.53
N VAL A 49 8.18 12.75 -5.50
CA VAL A 49 8.41 13.74 -4.45
C VAL A 49 7.74 13.28 -3.15
N PRO A 50 8.41 13.42 -1.99
CA PRO A 50 7.90 12.86 -0.74
C PRO A 50 6.76 13.66 -0.10
N MET A 51 6.55 14.93 -0.47
CA MET A 51 5.56 15.79 0.17
C MET A 51 4.80 16.67 -0.82
N PHE A 52 3.49 16.79 -0.59
CA PHE A 52 2.63 17.76 -1.27
C PHE A 52 2.08 18.78 -0.25
N CYS A 53 2.26 20.06 -0.55
CA CYS A 53 1.88 21.18 0.32
C CYS A 53 0.57 21.82 -0.18
N GLY A 54 -0.20 22.48 0.70
CA GLY A 54 -1.42 23.20 0.31
C GLY A 54 -2.61 22.31 -0.11
N ALA A 55 -2.58 21.04 0.32
CA ALA A 55 -3.61 20.05 0.02
C ALA A 55 -4.93 20.36 0.73
N ARG A 56 -6.02 20.45 -0.04
CA ARG A 56 -7.41 20.43 0.45
C ARG A 56 -8.07 19.15 -0.05
N SER A 57 -9.13 18.68 0.61
CA SER A 57 -9.83 17.43 0.27
C SER A 57 -10.07 17.23 -1.24
N VAL A 58 -10.50 18.27 -1.96
CA VAL A 58 -10.69 18.23 -3.42
C VAL A 58 -9.37 18.03 -4.16
N ARG A 59 -8.32 18.79 -3.83
CA ARG A 59 -7.01 18.71 -4.48
C ARG A 59 -6.27 17.42 -4.16
N THR A 60 -6.40 16.93 -2.93
CA THR A 60 -5.88 15.62 -2.52
C THR A 60 -6.48 14.54 -3.41
N ARG A 61 -7.80 14.52 -3.59
CA ARG A 61 -8.48 13.58 -4.49
C ARG A 61 -8.06 13.69 -5.95
N SER A 62 -7.90 14.92 -6.45
CA SER A 62 -7.41 15.13 -7.81
C SER A 62 -5.98 14.61 -7.96
N MET A 63 -5.12 14.79 -6.96
CA MET A 63 -3.76 14.24 -6.93
C MET A 63 -3.76 12.70 -6.83
N LEU A 64 -4.64 12.11 -6.02
CA LEU A 64 -4.83 10.64 -5.98
C LEU A 64 -5.16 10.11 -7.37
N SER A 65 -6.11 10.76 -8.07
CA SER A 65 -6.43 10.41 -9.46
C SER A 65 -5.24 10.58 -10.39
N VAL A 66 -4.41 11.63 -10.24
CA VAL A 66 -3.18 11.76 -11.04
C VAL A 66 -2.24 10.57 -10.85
N MET A 67 -2.05 10.12 -9.61
CA MET A 67 -1.18 8.97 -9.32
C MET A 67 -1.75 7.69 -9.93
N GLN A 68 -3.06 7.44 -9.75
CA GLN A 68 -3.78 6.30 -10.32
C GLN A 68 -3.73 6.30 -11.86
N ASP A 69 -3.92 7.46 -12.50
CA ASP A 69 -3.86 7.63 -13.96
C ASP A 69 -2.46 7.28 -14.52
N ASN A 70 -1.41 7.30 -13.68
CA ASN A 70 -0.03 6.97 -14.05
C ASN A 70 0.41 5.55 -13.62
N HIS A 71 -0.55 4.68 -13.31
CA HIS A 71 -0.32 3.29 -12.89
C HIS A 71 0.48 3.15 -11.58
N GLU A 72 0.36 4.13 -10.69
CA GLU A 72 0.87 4.02 -9.32
C GLU A 72 -0.24 3.50 -8.40
N VAL A 73 0.10 2.54 -7.52
CA VAL A 73 -0.83 2.03 -6.50
C VAL A 73 -0.80 2.96 -5.29
N VAL A 74 -1.94 3.55 -4.96
CA VAL A 74 -2.05 4.57 -3.92
C VAL A 74 -2.65 3.99 -2.65
N VAL A 75 -1.88 4.10 -1.56
CA VAL A 75 -2.35 3.77 -0.21
C VAL A 75 -2.65 5.06 0.55
N ALA A 76 -3.91 5.27 0.94
CA ALA A 76 -4.31 6.40 1.77
C ALA A 76 -4.30 6.01 3.26
N LEU A 77 -3.42 6.65 4.03
CA LEU A 77 -3.39 6.54 5.49
C LEU A 77 -3.90 7.85 6.09
N GLY A 78 -4.95 7.79 6.93
CA GLY A 78 -5.48 9.00 7.54
C GLY A 78 -6.47 8.75 8.66
N SER A 79 -6.78 9.80 9.41
CA SER A 79 -7.77 9.73 10.49
C SER A 79 -9.19 9.73 9.94
N PRO A 80 -10.04 8.77 10.34
CA PRO A 80 -11.45 8.72 9.93
C PRO A 80 -12.29 9.81 10.61
N LEU A 81 -11.78 10.46 11.68
CA LEU A 81 -12.49 11.53 12.40
C LEU A 81 -12.79 12.74 11.50
N ASN A 82 -11.97 12.96 10.46
CA ASN A 82 -12.23 14.03 9.50
C ASN A 82 -13.03 13.48 8.31
N HIS A 83 -14.33 13.75 8.29
CA HIS A 83 -15.23 13.34 7.21
C HIS A 83 -14.77 13.80 5.80
N LEU A 84 -14.01 14.89 5.69
CA LEU A 84 -13.48 15.38 4.42
C LEU A 84 -12.44 14.42 3.81
N ASN A 85 -11.77 13.62 4.64
CA ASN A 85 -10.78 12.64 4.20
C ASN A 85 -11.42 11.35 3.67
N VAL A 86 -12.66 11.04 4.09
CA VAL A 86 -13.37 9.80 3.72
C VAL A 86 -13.47 9.66 2.20
N ARG A 87 -13.76 10.75 1.49
CA ARG A 87 -13.83 10.72 0.01
C ARG A 87 -12.49 10.42 -0.66
N ALA A 88 -11.37 10.80 -0.03
CA ALA A 88 -10.04 10.46 -0.53
C ALA A 88 -9.69 9.00 -0.20
N MET A 89 -10.10 8.52 0.98
CA MET A 89 -9.91 7.13 1.39
C MET A 89 -10.70 6.17 0.49
N VAL A 90 -11.97 6.43 0.23
CA VAL A 90 -12.81 5.60 -0.67
C VAL A 90 -12.26 5.54 -2.11
N GLN A 91 -11.57 6.59 -2.54
CA GLN A 91 -11.00 6.65 -3.89
C GLN A 91 -9.65 5.93 -4.00
N ALA A 92 -8.90 5.81 -2.91
CA ALA A 92 -7.59 5.16 -2.92
C ALA A 92 -7.73 3.64 -3.14
N ASP A 93 -6.69 3.01 -3.70
CA ASP A 93 -6.70 1.57 -3.98
C ASP A 93 -6.71 0.76 -2.68
N ILE A 94 -6.01 1.27 -1.66
CA ILE A 94 -6.04 0.74 -0.29
C ILE A 94 -6.20 1.92 0.66
N ALA A 95 -7.15 1.81 1.58
CA ALA A 95 -7.40 2.82 2.60
C ALA A 95 -7.21 2.26 4.00
N ILE A 96 -6.40 2.94 4.78
CA ILE A 96 -6.08 2.58 6.15
C ILE A 96 -6.55 3.72 7.06
N ALA A 97 -7.61 3.45 7.83
CA ALA A 97 -8.06 4.33 8.88
C ALA A 97 -7.12 4.19 10.08
N ALA A 98 -6.47 5.27 10.47
CA ALA A 98 -5.65 5.34 11.67
C ALA A 98 -6.30 6.30 12.68
N GLU A 99 -6.92 5.74 13.72
CA GLU A 99 -7.48 6.55 14.78
C GLU A 99 -6.34 7.16 15.62
N PRO A 100 -6.31 8.50 15.79
CA PRO A 100 -5.29 9.12 16.63
C PRO A 100 -5.50 8.71 18.08
N CYS A 101 -4.45 8.26 18.75
CA CYS A 101 -4.49 8.18 20.21
C CYS A 101 -4.65 9.58 20.80
N LEU A 102 -5.83 9.86 21.35
CA LEU A 102 -5.94 10.87 22.39
C LEU A 102 -5.08 10.38 23.56
N ARG A 103 -3.98 11.07 23.87
CA ARG A 103 -3.18 10.80 25.08
C ARG A 103 -4.08 11.02 26.29
N ARG A 104 -4.68 9.94 26.80
CA ARG A 104 -5.44 9.96 28.04
C ARG A 104 -4.44 10.07 29.20
N GLY A 105 -4.12 11.31 29.58
CA GLY A 105 -3.40 11.63 30.81
C GLY A 105 -2.13 10.82 31.06
N ALA A 106 -1.05 11.13 30.35
CA ALA A 106 0.27 10.83 30.90
C ALA A 106 0.49 11.84 32.04
N ALA A 107 0.28 11.41 33.28
CA ALA A 107 0.87 12.07 34.44
C ALA A 107 2.39 11.99 34.25
N VAL A 108 2.97 13.03 33.67
CA VAL A 108 4.40 13.25 33.65
C VAL A 108 4.64 14.41 34.58
N ASP A 109 5.23 14.10 35.73
CA ASP A 109 5.83 15.07 36.62
C ASP A 109 6.88 15.87 35.82
N GLY A 110 6.70 17.18 35.74
CA GLY A 110 7.73 18.14 35.41
C GLY A 110 7.80 18.60 33.94
N GLU A 111 7.83 19.94 33.79
CA GLU A 111 8.17 20.74 32.59
C GLU A 111 7.02 21.08 31.62
N ASP A 112 6.05 21.79 32.17
CA ASP A 112 5.75 23.21 31.90
C ASP A 112 6.04 23.82 30.50
N VAL A 113 5.00 24.54 30.03
CA VAL A 113 4.92 25.55 28.94
C VAL A 113 4.25 25.10 27.62
N ILE A 114 4.36 23.85 27.16
CA ILE A 114 3.64 23.42 25.92
C ILE A 114 2.25 22.83 26.21
N ASN A 115 2.02 22.34 27.44
CA ASN A 115 0.82 21.57 27.77
C ASN A 115 -0.45 22.42 27.99
N ARG A 116 -0.34 23.74 28.19
CA ARG A 116 -1.52 24.60 28.41
C ARG A 116 -2.32 24.90 27.13
N ALA A 117 -1.68 24.87 25.96
CA ALA A 117 -2.39 24.99 24.68
C ALA A 117 -2.92 23.64 24.18
N ALA A 118 -2.33 22.52 24.62
CA ALA A 118 -2.82 21.19 24.29
C ALA A 118 -4.12 20.86 25.04
N ASP A 119 -4.23 21.22 26.33
CA ASP A 119 -5.44 20.96 27.12
C ASP A 119 -6.69 21.72 26.63
N GLU A 120 -6.54 22.85 25.94
CA GLU A 120 -7.69 23.60 25.36
C GLU A 120 -8.09 23.13 23.95
N LEU A 121 -7.25 22.37 23.25
CA LEU A 121 -7.49 21.90 21.87
C LEU A 121 -7.93 20.43 21.77
N PHE A 122 -7.80 19.66 22.86
CA PHE A 122 -8.28 18.28 22.92
C PHE A 122 -9.58 18.20 23.72
N PHE A 123 -10.70 18.17 23.00
CA PHE A 123 -12.00 17.76 23.53
C PHE A 123 -11.83 16.50 24.38
N ARG A 124 -12.00 16.61 25.70
CA ARG A 124 -12.28 15.48 26.58
C ARG A 124 -13.78 15.21 26.41
N PRO A 125 -14.19 14.24 25.58
CA PRO A 125 -15.60 14.03 25.35
C PRO A 125 -16.19 13.52 26.67
N ASP A 126 -17.37 14.02 27.04
CA ASP A 126 -18.20 13.35 28.05
C ASP A 126 -18.34 11.86 27.66
N PRO A 127 -18.43 10.93 28.63
CA PRO A 127 -18.46 9.49 28.34
C PRO A 127 -19.52 9.12 27.28
N ASP A 128 -20.69 9.76 27.31
CA ASP A 128 -21.76 9.55 26.33
C ASP A 128 -21.39 10.04 24.91
N THR A 129 -20.61 11.13 24.81
CA THR A 129 -20.12 11.67 23.54
C THR A 129 -18.91 10.91 23.01
N ALA A 130 -18.12 10.28 23.89
CA ALA A 130 -17.01 9.41 23.51
C ALA A 130 -17.54 8.14 22.82
N ASP A 131 -18.62 7.56 23.34
CA ASP A 131 -19.27 6.38 22.75
C ASP A 131 -19.91 6.73 21.40
N GLN A 132 -20.53 7.90 21.26
CA GLN A 132 -21.05 8.37 19.98
C GLN A 132 -19.93 8.63 18.96
N LEU A 133 -18.82 9.23 19.39
CA LEU A 133 -17.67 9.46 18.53
C LEU A 133 -17.04 8.13 18.07
N ALA A 134 -16.92 7.15 18.97
CA ALA A 134 -16.43 5.81 18.65
C ALA A 134 -17.37 5.08 17.66
N ALA A 135 -18.68 5.21 17.81
CA ALA A 135 -19.63 4.67 16.85
C ALA A 135 -19.50 5.35 15.48
N LEU A 136 -19.34 6.67 15.45
CA LEU A 136 -19.12 7.42 14.20
C LEU A 136 -17.78 7.06 13.55
N THR A 137 -16.70 6.89 14.31
CA THR A 137 -15.40 6.48 13.75
C THR A 137 -15.47 5.08 13.17
N GLN A 138 -16.18 4.14 13.82
CA GLN A 138 -16.44 2.82 13.27
C GLN A 138 -17.23 2.89 11.96
N LEU A 139 -18.27 3.72 11.89
CA LEU A 139 -19.05 3.91 10.66
C LEU A 139 -18.18 4.50 9.54
N LEU A 140 -17.36 5.51 9.83
CA LEU A 140 -16.49 6.13 8.84
C LEU A 140 -15.31 5.21 8.45
N SER A 141 -14.85 4.35 9.35
CA SER A 141 -13.79 3.37 9.05
C SER A 141 -14.29 2.17 8.24
N THR A 142 -15.60 1.89 8.19
CA THR A 142 -16.15 0.87 7.27
C THR A 142 -15.87 1.17 5.79
N ALA A 143 -15.68 2.44 5.45
CA ALA A 143 -15.31 2.88 4.11
C ALA A 143 -13.82 2.58 3.78
N CYS A 144 -13.04 2.17 4.77
CA CYS A 144 -11.61 1.87 4.64
C CYS A 144 -11.40 0.35 4.58
N THR A 145 -10.41 -0.09 3.80
CA THR A 145 -10.04 -1.52 3.70
C THR A 145 -9.50 -2.09 5.01
N LEU A 146 -8.81 -1.25 5.80
CA LEU A 146 -8.20 -1.61 7.07
C LEU A 146 -8.47 -0.50 8.09
N SER A 147 -8.77 -0.88 9.32
CA SER A 147 -8.88 0.04 10.45
C SER A 147 -7.88 -0.36 11.51
N LEU A 148 -6.95 0.54 11.83
CA LEU A 148 -5.98 0.37 12.91
C LEU A 148 -6.58 0.81 14.23
N THR A 149 -6.43 -0.02 15.25
CA THR A 149 -6.73 0.34 16.64
C THR A 149 -5.92 1.58 17.03
N PRO A 150 -6.50 2.53 17.80
CA PRO A 150 -5.79 3.72 18.24
C PRO A 150 -4.55 3.32 19.03
N THR A 151 -3.39 3.50 18.40
CA THR A 151 -2.07 3.23 19.00
C THR A 151 -1.10 4.35 18.64
N THR A 152 -0.10 4.58 19.50
CA THR A 152 0.99 5.54 19.22
C THR A 152 1.96 5.05 18.14
N GLN A 153 1.76 3.82 17.64
CA GLN A 153 2.63 3.08 16.73
C GLN A 153 1.94 2.78 15.39
N THR A 154 1.02 3.64 14.93
CA THR A 154 0.31 3.45 13.65
C THR A 154 1.27 3.34 12.45
N LEU A 155 2.25 4.24 12.34
CA LEU A 155 3.24 4.21 11.25
C LEU A 155 4.07 2.90 11.21
N PRO A 156 4.77 2.48 12.28
CA PRO A 156 5.53 1.22 12.23
C PRO A 156 4.63 0.00 12.02
N MET A 157 3.38 0.02 12.51
CA MET A 157 2.40 -1.05 12.25
C MET A 157 1.98 -1.10 10.77
N THR A 158 1.80 0.04 10.11
CA THR A 158 1.53 0.04 8.66
C THR A 158 2.72 -0.48 7.86
N VAL A 159 3.96 -0.12 8.24
CA VAL A 159 5.17 -0.62 7.57
C VAL A 159 5.34 -2.12 7.79
N SER A 160 5.07 -2.64 8.99
CA SER A 160 5.12 -4.08 9.25
C SER A 160 4.03 -4.84 8.50
N LEU A 161 2.83 -4.26 8.35
CA LEU A 161 1.76 -4.82 7.53
C LEU A 161 2.15 -4.87 6.05
N ILE A 162 2.72 -3.78 5.50
CA ILE A 162 3.22 -3.76 4.12
C ILE A 162 4.32 -4.83 3.94
N ARG A 163 5.21 -4.96 4.93
CA ARG A 163 6.26 -5.99 4.91
C ARG A 163 5.66 -7.40 4.90
N GLN A 164 4.68 -7.69 5.74
CA GLN A 164 3.99 -8.99 5.77
C GLN A 164 3.25 -9.27 4.46
N ALA A 165 2.54 -8.28 3.92
CA ALA A 165 1.85 -8.41 2.63
C ALA A 165 2.83 -8.74 1.49
N ARG A 166 3.98 -8.06 1.44
CA ARG A 166 5.03 -8.35 0.43
C ARG A 166 5.64 -9.74 0.60
N LEU A 167 5.84 -10.19 1.84
CA LEU A 167 6.30 -11.55 2.12
C LEU A 167 5.29 -12.59 1.62
N LEU A 168 4.02 -12.42 1.97
CA LEU A 168 2.94 -13.32 1.53
C LEU A 168 2.81 -13.38 0.01
N LEU A 169 2.89 -12.23 -0.69
CA LEU A 169 2.84 -12.19 -2.15
C LEU A 169 4.00 -12.96 -2.79
N LYS A 170 5.21 -12.85 -2.25
CA LYS A 170 6.36 -13.63 -2.73
C LYS A 170 6.20 -15.12 -2.46
N GLN A 171 5.72 -15.49 -1.28
CA GLN A 171 5.46 -16.87 -0.92
C GLN A 171 4.39 -17.50 -1.82
N LEU A 172 3.35 -16.73 -2.15
CA LEU A 172 2.33 -17.17 -3.10
C LEU A 172 2.90 -17.35 -4.51
N ALA A 173 3.73 -16.41 -4.99
CA ALA A 173 4.38 -16.52 -6.29
C ALA A 173 5.30 -17.76 -6.38
N GLN A 174 6.09 -18.03 -5.33
CA GLN A 174 6.92 -19.23 -5.25
C GLN A 174 6.09 -20.52 -5.20
N CYS A 175 4.95 -20.50 -4.50
CA CYS A 175 4.02 -21.61 -4.48
C CYS A 175 3.45 -21.87 -5.89
N THR A 176 3.07 -20.84 -6.63
CA THR A 176 2.60 -20.98 -8.02
C THR A 176 3.69 -21.51 -8.94
N ASP A 177 4.92 -21.01 -8.81
CA ASP A 177 6.07 -21.49 -9.59
C ASP A 177 6.34 -22.97 -9.32
N PHE A 178 6.28 -23.39 -8.06
CA PHE A 178 6.44 -24.79 -7.67
C PHE A 178 5.35 -25.69 -8.26
N ILE A 179 4.08 -25.27 -8.20
CA ILE A 179 2.96 -26.05 -8.77
C ILE A 179 3.12 -26.19 -10.28
N VAL A 180 3.46 -25.11 -10.99
CA VAL A 180 3.71 -25.14 -12.44
C VAL A 180 4.89 -26.05 -12.76
N GLN A 181 5.99 -25.95 -12.01
CA GLN A 181 7.17 -26.79 -12.23
C GLN A 181 6.89 -28.28 -11.96
N CYS A 182 6.06 -28.59 -10.95
CA CYS A 182 5.61 -29.95 -10.68
C CYS A 182 4.77 -30.50 -11.85
N GLY A 183 3.81 -29.72 -12.35
CA GLY A 183 2.99 -30.08 -13.51
C GLY A 183 3.83 -30.32 -14.78
N CYS A 184 4.77 -29.41 -15.07
CA CYS A 184 5.70 -29.56 -16.20
C CYS A 184 6.60 -30.79 -16.06
N GLY A 185 7.12 -31.07 -14.86
CA GLY A 185 7.94 -32.25 -14.60
C GLY A 185 7.16 -33.56 -14.83
N VAL A 186 5.92 -33.62 -14.36
CA VAL A 186 5.04 -34.77 -14.60
C VAL A 186 4.74 -34.92 -16.09
N ALA A 187 4.45 -33.84 -16.82
CA ALA A 187 4.23 -33.88 -18.26
C ALA A 187 5.48 -34.38 -19.02
N LEU A 188 6.66 -33.88 -18.66
CA LEU A 188 7.94 -34.29 -19.26
C LEU A 188 8.20 -35.79 -19.04
N LEU A 189 7.92 -36.34 -17.86
CA LEU A 189 8.06 -37.77 -17.58
C LEU A 189 7.14 -38.62 -18.47
N HIS A 190 5.90 -38.19 -18.69
CA HIS A 190 4.98 -38.90 -19.60
C HIS A 190 5.47 -38.85 -21.05
N VAL A 191 5.94 -37.70 -21.52
CA VAL A 191 6.51 -37.53 -22.88
C VAL A 191 7.75 -38.40 -23.07
N LEU A 192 8.65 -38.41 -22.08
CA LEU A 192 9.88 -39.21 -22.12
C LEU A 192 9.59 -40.72 -22.13
N THR A 193 8.60 -41.16 -21.35
CA THR A 193 8.15 -42.56 -21.34
C THR A 193 7.61 -42.98 -22.70
N LEU A 194 6.78 -42.12 -23.31
CA LEU A 194 6.24 -42.35 -24.65
C LEU A 194 7.35 -42.46 -25.71
N LEU A 195 8.36 -41.59 -25.66
CA LEU A 195 9.50 -41.58 -26.59
C LEU A 195 10.42 -42.81 -26.44
N LEU A 196 10.70 -43.24 -25.21
CA LEU A 196 11.67 -44.31 -24.94
C LEU A 196 11.08 -45.72 -25.07
N THR A 197 9.86 -45.92 -24.59
CA THR A 197 9.25 -47.25 -24.48
C THR A 197 8.09 -47.49 -25.44
N GLY A 198 7.53 -46.43 -26.05
CA GLY A 198 6.36 -46.53 -26.94
C GLY A 198 5.12 -47.17 -26.32
N GLY A 199 5.12 -47.39 -24.99
CA GLY A 199 4.14 -48.17 -24.25
C GLY A 199 3.06 -47.33 -23.55
N PRO A 200 2.21 -47.97 -22.73
CA PRO A 200 1.21 -47.26 -21.92
C PRO A 200 1.88 -46.36 -20.88
N LEU A 201 1.18 -45.29 -20.49
CA LEU A 201 1.65 -44.28 -19.54
C LEU A 201 2.16 -44.93 -18.24
N LEU A 202 3.31 -44.47 -17.73
CA LEU A 202 3.93 -44.99 -16.51
C LEU A 202 3.03 -44.87 -15.26
N MET A 203 2.17 -43.84 -15.25
CA MET A 203 1.21 -43.58 -14.19
C MET A 203 -0.21 -43.62 -14.74
N SER A 204 -1.15 -44.14 -13.94
CA SER A 204 -2.57 -44.07 -14.27
C SER A 204 -3.01 -42.59 -14.32
N PRO A 205 -3.91 -42.20 -15.24
CA PRO A 205 -4.41 -40.81 -15.31
C PRO A 205 -5.02 -40.34 -14.00
N ALA A 206 -5.64 -41.25 -13.22
CA ALA A 206 -6.16 -40.95 -11.90
C ALA A 206 -5.06 -40.59 -10.89
N GLN A 207 -3.90 -41.26 -10.95
CA GLN A 207 -2.76 -40.96 -10.08
C GLN A 207 -2.12 -39.62 -10.46
N THR A 208 -2.02 -39.33 -11.75
CA THR A 208 -1.52 -38.04 -12.26
C THR A 208 -2.40 -36.88 -11.79
N LEU A 209 -3.72 -37.02 -11.86
CA LEU A 209 -4.65 -36.01 -11.36
C LEU A 209 -4.54 -35.82 -9.84
N LEU A 210 -4.35 -36.89 -9.07
CA LEU A 210 -4.18 -36.81 -7.61
C LEU A 210 -2.88 -36.08 -7.25
N ILE A 211 -1.78 -36.40 -7.92
CA ILE A 211 -0.48 -35.75 -7.68
C ILE A 211 -0.57 -34.25 -7.96
N ILE A 212 -1.15 -33.85 -9.10
CA ILE A 212 -1.22 -32.44 -9.50
C ILE A 212 -2.23 -31.65 -8.65
N ASN A 213 -3.40 -32.21 -8.36
CA ASN A 213 -4.47 -31.45 -7.69
C ASN A 213 -4.47 -31.56 -6.16
N VAL A 214 -3.80 -32.57 -5.58
CA VAL A 214 -3.79 -32.79 -4.13
C VAL A 214 -2.38 -32.72 -3.56
N VAL A 215 -1.44 -33.52 -4.08
CA VAL A 215 -0.08 -33.59 -3.48
C VAL A 215 0.70 -32.30 -3.74
N ALA A 216 0.74 -31.82 -4.99
CA ALA A 216 1.46 -30.61 -5.37
C ALA A 216 1.03 -29.35 -4.61
N PRO A 217 -0.28 -29.03 -4.43
CA PRO A 217 -0.68 -27.86 -3.65
C PRO A 217 -0.41 -28.00 -2.15
N ILE A 218 -0.51 -29.21 -1.57
CA ILE A 218 -0.16 -29.43 -0.16
C ILE A 218 1.34 -29.17 0.07
N VAL A 219 2.20 -29.69 -0.80
CA VAL A 219 3.65 -29.47 -0.73
C VAL A 219 3.99 -28.01 -1.04
N GLY A 220 3.35 -27.41 -2.05
CA GLY A 220 3.53 -26.01 -2.42
C GLY A 220 3.17 -25.06 -1.27
N PHE A 221 2.10 -25.37 -0.53
CA PHE A 221 1.75 -24.63 0.68
C PHE A 221 2.83 -24.77 1.76
N GLY A 222 3.44 -25.95 1.92
CA GLY A 222 4.60 -26.15 2.79
C GLY A 222 5.81 -25.30 2.39
N VAL A 223 6.09 -25.18 1.08
CA VAL A 223 7.15 -24.31 0.55
C VAL A 223 6.88 -22.83 0.83
N ALA A 224 5.61 -22.42 0.82
CA ALA A 224 5.21 -21.04 1.14
C ALA A 224 5.60 -20.62 2.58
N TYR A 225 5.77 -21.56 3.52
CA TYR A 225 6.23 -21.25 4.89
C TYR A 225 7.74 -21.23 5.05
N THR A 226 8.51 -21.39 3.98
CA THR A 226 9.96 -21.26 4.07
C THR A 226 10.34 -19.83 4.49
N PRO A 227 11.31 -19.67 5.40
CA PRO A 227 11.74 -18.35 5.84
C PRO A 227 12.33 -17.61 4.64
N MET A 228 11.59 -16.61 4.16
CA MET A 228 12.00 -15.75 3.06
C MET A 228 12.94 -14.65 3.56
N ASP A 229 13.87 -14.26 2.69
CA ASP A 229 14.93 -13.32 3.00
C ASP A 229 14.39 -12.00 3.60
N VAL A 230 15.08 -11.49 4.63
CA VAL A 230 14.61 -10.38 5.48
C VAL A 230 14.54 -9.06 4.69
N ASP A 231 15.25 -8.98 3.57
CA ASP A 231 15.43 -7.81 2.72
C ASP A 231 14.31 -7.60 1.69
N VAL A 232 13.11 -8.14 1.90
CA VAL A 232 11.96 -7.93 0.99
C VAL A 232 11.61 -6.45 0.78
N MET A 233 11.93 -5.59 1.75
CA MET A 233 11.67 -4.15 1.66
C MET A 233 12.71 -3.38 0.83
N THR A 234 13.87 -3.97 0.52
CA THR A 234 14.89 -3.34 -0.34
C THR A 234 14.61 -3.53 -1.83
N LEU A 235 13.77 -4.51 -2.18
CA LEU A 235 13.33 -4.71 -3.55
C LEU A 235 12.32 -3.63 -3.96
N MET A 236 12.61 -3.00 -5.09
CA MET A 236 11.69 -2.06 -5.70
C MET A 236 10.43 -2.79 -6.17
N PRO A 237 9.23 -2.29 -5.83
CA PRO A 237 8.00 -2.83 -6.41
C PRO A 237 8.03 -2.61 -7.93
N THR A 238 7.54 -3.60 -8.67
CA THR A 238 7.33 -3.45 -10.12
C THR A 238 6.20 -2.47 -10.35
N LYS A 239 6.38 -1.48 -11.22
CA LYS A 239 5.31 -0.56 -11.64
C LYS A 239 4.15 -1.36 -12.23
N HIS A 240 2.92 -0.93 -11.97
CA HIS A 240 1.71 -1.63 -12.44
C HIS A 240 1.46 -1.41 -13.95
N ASP A 241 2.47 -1.64 -14.79
CA ASP A 241 2.37 -1.63 -16.25
C ASP A 241 2.07 -3.05 -16.80
N ALA A 242 1.82 -4.03 -15.93
CA ALA A 242 1.71 -5.45 -16.26
C ALA A 242 0.29 -5.90 -16.68
N VAL A 243 -0.42 -5.10 -17.47
CA VAL A 243 -1.70 -5.49 -18.10
C VAL A 243 -1.52 -6.56 -19.22
N LEU A 244 -0.32 -7.13 -19.41
CA LEU A 244 -0.05 -8.07 -20.53
C LEU A 244 0.64 -9.39 -20.14
N ARG A 245 0.42 -9.96 -18.95
CA ARG A 245 1.02 -11.27 -18.62
C ARG A 245 0.11 -12.33 -18.00
N VAL A 246 -1.21 -12.10 -17.97
CA VAL A 246 -2.17 -13.16 -17.60
C VAL A 246 -2.91 -13.72 -18.83
N ASP A 247 -2.99 -12.96 -19.93
CA ASP A 247 -3.59 -13.42 -21.19
C ASP A 247 -2.73 -14.40 -22.00
N MET A 248 -1.57 -14.81 -21.49
CA MET A 248 -0.65 -15.74 -22.18
C MET A 248 -0.56 -17.12 -21.50
N VAL A 249 -1.49 -17.44 -20.59
CA VAL A 249 -1.57 -18.73 -19.88
C VAL A 249 -2.97 -19.35 -19.92
N LEU A 250 -3.89 -18.81 -20.73
CA LEU A 250 -5.17 -19.45 -21.07
C LEU A 250 -5.18 -19.90 -22.53
#